data_AF-A0A2E9U3T3-F1
#
_entry.id   AF-A0A2E9U3T3-F1
#
_cell.length_a   1.000
_cell.length_b   1.000
_cell.length_c   1.000
_cell.angle_alpha   90.00
_cell.angle_beta   90.00
_cell.angle_gamma   90.00
#
_symmetry.space_group_name_H-M   'P 1'
#
loop_
_entity.id
_entity.type
_entity.pdbx_description
1 polymer ?
#
loop_
_entity_poly.entity_id
_entity_poly.type
_entity_poly.pdbx_seq_one_letter_code
_entity_poly.pdbx_strand_id
1 'polypeptide(L)'
;MDSYELFNEDVKKTIDEFKKIPKNEIIRIVSHLDADGISAASLMVKCLNNDNRKYSISIIQQIKKEVLEELARESYNYFIFTDLGSGAITEMEKLFKGKKVFIFDHHEPEKVNVDGDNIFFLNPHKFGIDASKEVSGAGVVYLFASCLDKNIEEFAHIAIIGAMGDMQEHNGFERMNNEILKTAIEKGKIKVIRGLRLFGAQTKPLHKVLEYCTDPLIPGVTGNESGAIQFLQQLGINPKEDKGWKKIGHLSEEEMKNLVAGVILTR
;
A
#
# COMPACT_ATOMS: atom_id res chain seq x y z
N MET A 1 14.55 -22.71 9.37
CA MET A 1 14.27 -21.29 9.19
C MET A 1 12.85 -21.19 8.67
N ASP A 2 11.97 -20.46 9.33
CA ASP A 2 10.61 -20.28 8.84
C ASP A 2 10.57 -19.36 7.61
N SER A 3 9.41 -19.27 6.94
CA SER A 3 9.23 -18.45 5.74
C SER A 3 9.57 -16.97 5.95
N TYR A 4 9.28 -16.42 7.12
CA TYR A 4 9.51 -15.00 7.44
C TYR A 4 10.98 -14.74 7.74
N GLU A 5 11.65 -15.65 8.42
CA GLU A 5 13.09 -15.60 8.64
C GLU A 5 13.85 -15.65 7.30
N LEU A 6 13.45 -16.54 6.37
CA LEU A 6 14.02 -16.60 5.02
C LEU A 6 13.81 -15.30 4.23
N PHE A 7 12.61 -14.72 4.30
CA PHE A 7 12.36 -13.40 3.69
C PHE A 7 13.24 -12.31 4.30
N ASN A 8 13.41 -12.29 5.62
CA ASN A 8 14.27 -11.33 6.30
C ASN A 8 15.76 -11.50 5.92
N GLU A 9 16.23 -12.72 5.67
CA GLU A 9 17.57 -12.94 5.12
C GLU A 9 17.71 -12.39 3.70
N ASP A 10 16.68 -12.56 2.86
CA ASP A 10 16.65 -12.03 1.50
C ASP A 10 16.67 -10.50 1.47
N VAL A 11 15.92 -9.87 2.38
CA VAL A 11 15.97 -8.42 2.63
C VAL A 11 17.40 -7.97 2.95
N LYS A 12 18.09 -8.66 3.88
CA LYS A 12 19.48 -8.32 4.26
C LYS A 12 20.44 -8.46 3.08
N LYS A 13 20.36 -9.56 2.32
CA LYS A 13 21.17 -9.76 1.11
C LYS A 13 20.94 -8.62 0.10
N THR A 14 19.70 -8.24 -0.11
CA THR A 14 19.34 -7.17 -1.04
C THR A 14 19.83 -5.80 -0.55
N ILE A 15 19.83 -5.56 0.75
CA ILE A 15 20.41 -4.35 1.37
C ILE A 15 21.91 -4.27 1.12
N ASP A 16 22.63 -5.38 1.28
CA ASP A 16 24.08 -5.42 1.03
C ASP A 16 24.38 -5.08 -0.44
N GLU A 17 23.55 -5.54 -1.36
CA GLU A 17 23.67 -5.25 -2.79
C GLU A 17 23.28 -3.82 -3.15
N PHE A 18 22.30 -3.24 -2.46
CA PHE A 18 21.92 -1.84 -2.58
C PHE A 18 23.01 -0.90 -2.04
N LYS A 19 23.66 -1.26 -0.92
CA LYS A 19 24.75 -0.46 -0.32
C LYS A 19 25.96 -0.34 -1.22
N LYS A 20 26.17 -1.28 -2.16
CA LYS A 20 27.23 -1.22 -3.17
C LYS A 20 27.00 -0.16 -4.25
N ILE A 21 25.80 0.41 -4.37
CA ILE A 21 25.52 1.47 -5.35
C ILE A 21 26.31 2.74 -4.99
N PRO A 22 27.16 3.29 -5.87
CA PRO A 22 27.88 4.53 -5.62
C PRO A 22 26.95 5.70 -5.30
N LYS A 23 27.34 6.58 -4.39
CA LYS A 23 26.50 7.70 -3.90
C LYS A 23 26.16 8.74 -4.97
N ASN A 24 27.03 8.89 -5.97
CA ASN A 24 26.91 9.85 -7.06
C ASN A 24 26.00 9.37 -8.21
N GLU A 25 25.64 8.09 -8.23
CA GLU A 25 24.77 7.52 -9.24
C GLU A 25 23.31 7.94 -9.02
N ILE A 26 22.57 8.07 -10.12
CA ILE A 26 21.14 8.38 -10.08
C ILE A 26 20.36 7.08 -10.11
N ILE A 27 19.48 6.90 -9.13
CA ILE A 27 18.62 5.72 -9.04
C ILE A 27 17.32 5.97 -9.80
N ARG A 28 17.00 5.10 -10.74
CA ARG A 28 15.77 5.17 -11.53
C ARG A 28 14.65 4.38 -10.86
N ILE A 29 13.66 5.06 -10.31
CA ILE A 29 12.50 4.44 -9.64
C ILE A 29 11.34 4.35 -10.64
N VAL A 30 10.70 3.18 -10.71
CA VAL A 30 9.48 2.95 -11.48
C VAL A 30 8.47 2.28 -10.55
N SER A 31 7.24 2.81 -10.49
CA SER A 31 6.22 2.24 -9.61
C SER A 31 4.83 2.26 -10.21
N HIS A 32 3.92 1.50 -9.61
CA HIS A 32 2.56 1.29 -10.09
C HIS A 32 1.65 2.50 -9.81
N LEU A 33 0.66 2.71 -10.68
CA LEU A 33 -0.31 3.82 -10.64
C LEU A 33 -1.53 3.44 -9.81
N ASP A 34 -1.31 3.20 -8.52
CA ASP A 34 -2.37 3.04 -7.53
C ASP A 34 -1.87 3.49 -6.14
N ALA A 35 -2.67 3.24 -5.11
CA ALA A 35 -2.32 3.63 -3.75
C ALA A 35 -1.13 2.84 -3.20
N ASP A 36 -0.92 1.59 -3.61
CA ASP A 36 0.16 0.76 -3.11
C ASP A 36 1.49 1.15 -3.75
N GLY A 37 1.56 1.23 -5.07
CA GLY A 37 2.72 1.72 -5.81
C GLY A 37 3.13 3.14 -5.43
N ILE A 38 2.19 4.09 -5.34
CA ILE A 38 2.55 5.46 -4.92
C ILE A 38 3.10 5.48 -3.49
N SER A 39 2.52 4.68 -2.58
CA SER A 39 3.00 4.56 -1.20
C SER A 39 4.40 3.94 -1.16
N ALA A 40 4.62 2.86 -1.90
CA ALA A 40 5.90 2.17 -2.05
C ALA A 40 6.99 3.12 -2.59
N ALA A 41 6.70 3.83 -3.67
CA ALA A 41 7.63 4.78 -4.26
C ALA A 41 7.95 5.94 -3.29
N SER A 42 6.97 6.43 -2.54
CA SER A 42 7.19 7.50 -1.56
C SER A 42 8.11 7.08 -0.40
N LEU A 43 7.97 5.84 0.09
CA LEU A 43 8.85 5.25 1.11
C LEU A 43 10.28 5.10 0.58
N MET A 44 10.43 4.61 -0.65
CA MET A 44 11.75 4.51 -1.30
C MET A 44 12.39 5.89 -1.46
N VAL A 45 11.65 6.86 -2.00
CA VAL A 45 12.10 8.26 -2.13
C VAL A 45 12.52 8.84 -0.78
N LYS A 46 11.76 8.59 0.29
CA LYS A 46 12.12 9.05 1.63
C LYS A 46 13.43 8.43 2.11
N CYS A 47 13.63 7.13 1.87
CA CYS A 47 14.87 6.43 2.19
C CYS A 47 16.07 7.01 1.42
N LEU A 48 15.92 7.23 0.11
CA LEU A 48 16.98 7.83 -0.72
C LEU A 48 17.32 9.27 -0.31
N ASN A 49 16.30 10.06 0.08
CA ASN A 49 16.50 11.41 0.59
C ASN A 49 17.27 11.42 1.90
N ASN A 50 16.93 10.54 2.85
CA ASN A 50 17.69 10.40 4.10
C ASN A 50 19.15 10.00 3.83
N ASP A 51 19.38 9.23 2.76
CA ASP A 51 20.70 8.76 2.34
C ASP A 51 21.45 9.72 1.38
N ASN A 52 20.89 10.92 1.12
CA ASN A 52 21.40 11.95 0.19
C ASN A 52 21.69 11.44 -1.24
N ARG A 53 20.83 10.57 -1.78
CA ARG A 53 20.96 10.02 -3.14
C ARG A 53 20.04 10.74 -4.14
N LYS A 54 20.52 10.88 -5.38
CA LYS A 54 19.73 11.40 -6.50
C LYS A 54 18.86 10.30 -7.09
N TYR A 55 17.66 10.66 -7.52
CA TYR A 55 16.75 9.73 -8.18
C TYR A 55 15.94 10.39 -9.28
N SER A 56 15.40 9.57 -10.18
CA SER A 56 14.37 9.93 -11.15
C SER A 56 13.22 8.93 -11.02
N ILE A 57 11.97 9.41 -10.99
CA ILE A 57 10.80 8.59 -10.69
C ILE A 57 9.79 8.61 -11.85
N SER A 58 9.16 7.48 -12.13
CA SER A 58 7.96 7.40 -12.94
C SER A 58 6.91 6.52 -12.28
N ILE A 59 5.66 6.97 -12.35
CA ILE A 59 4.50 6.19 -11.95
C ILE A 59 3.81 5.72 -13.23
N ILE A 60 3.66 4.42 -13.40
CA ILE A 60 3.14 3.79 -14.62
C ILE A 60 1.97 2.87 -14.29
N GLN A 61 1.05 2.73 -15.24
CA GLN A 61 -0.13 1.88 -15.03
C GLN A 61 0.18 0.38 -15.08
N GLN A 62 1.20 -0.04 -15.84
CA GLN A 62 1.51 -1.45 -16.04
C GLN A 62 2.87 -1.61 -16.72
N ILE A 63 3.53 -2.73 -16.45
CA ILE A 63 4.73 -3.13 -17.18
C ILE A 63 4.31 -3.78 -18.49
N LYS A 64 4.43 -3.01 -19.58
CA LYS A 64 4.39 -3.53 -20.95
C LYS A 64 5.80 -3.70 -21.48
N LYS A 65 5.98 -4.59 -22.45
CA LYS A 65 7.28 -4.84 -23.07
C LYS A 65 7.89 -3.56 -23.63
N GLU A 66 7.10 -2.74 -24.31
CA GLU A 66 7.57 -1.47 -24.90
C GLU A 66 8.09 -0.52 -23.83
N VAL A 67 7.42 -0.45 -22.68
CA VAL A 67 7.84 0.38 -21.53
C VAL A 67 9.17 -0.14 -20.96
N LEU A 68 9.34 -1.46 -20.82
CA LEU A 68 10.61 -2.04 -20.37
C LEU A 68 11.75 -1.77 -21.34
N GLU A 69 11.50 -1.87 -22.65
CA GLU A 69 12.50 -1.57 -23.67
C GLU A 69 12.92 -0.09 -23.64
N GLU A 70 11.98 0.83 -23.44
CA GLU A 70 12.27 2.25 -23.28
C GLU A 70 13.11 2.52 -22.02
N LEU A 71 12.70 1.97 -20.87
CA LEU A 71 13.44 2.08 -19.61
C LEU A 71 14.86 1.50 -19.72
N ALA A 72 15.01 0.36 -20.40
CA ALA A 72 16.31 -0.28 -20.60
C ALA A 72 17.24 0.54 -21.51
N ARG A 73 16.71 1.38 -22.40
CA ARG A 73 17.51 2.30 -23.23
C ARG A 73 17.95 3.56 -22.49
N GLU A 74 17.33 3.88 -21.34
CA GLU A 74 17.76 5.02 -20.53
C GLU A 74 19.20 4.83 -20.04
N SER A 75 19.94 5.93 -19.84
CA SER A 75 21.36 5.90 -19.47
C SER A 75 21.62 5.56 -17.99
N TYR A 76 20.58 5.28 -17.20
CA TYR A 76 20.74 4.91 -15.79
C TYR A 76 21.34 3.52 -15.64
N ASN A 77 22.15 3.30 -14.59
CA ASN A 77 22.74 1.99 -14.29
C ASN A 77 21.98 1.22 -13.22
N TYR A 78 21.17 1.92 -12.41
CA TYR A 78 20.50 1.36 -11.23
C TYR A 78 19.00 1.65 -11.30
N PHE A 79 18.21 0.59 -11.27
CA PHE A 79 16.74 0.67 -11.32
C PHE A 79 16.13 0.06 -10.07
N ILE A 80 15.05 0.67 -9.59
CA ILE A 80 14.19 0.12 -8.54
C ILE A 80 12.76 0.12 -9.07
N PHE A 81 12.17 -1.07 -9.09
CA PHE A 81 10.78 -1.30 -9.42
C PHE A 81 10.03 -1.56 -8.12
N THR A 82 8.98 -0.79 -7.84
CA THR A 82 8.17 -0.95 -6.63
C THR A 82 6.71 -1.21 -6.98
N ASP A 83 6.14 -2.27 -6.40
CA ASP A 83 4.77 -2.74 -6.66
C ASP A 83 4.51 -3.17 -8.11
N LEU A 84 5.57 -3.59 -8.80
CA LEU A 84 5.52 -4.18 -10.14
C LEU A 84 6.87 -4.82 -10.46
N GLY A 85 6.90 -5.71 -11.46
CA GLY A 85 8.13 -6.31 -11.99
C GLY A 85 8.20 -7.82 -11.84
N SER A 86 7.51 -8.40 -10.85
CA SER A 86 7.59 -9.84 -10.57
C SER A 86 7.12 -10.72 -11.73
N GLY A 87 6.17 -10.23 -12.53
CA GLY A 87 5.64 -10.91 -13.72
C GLY A 87 6.45 -10.71 -15.01
N ALA A 88 7.62 -10.07 -14.96
CA ALA A 88 8.44 -9.80 -16.14
C ALA A 88 9.95 -10.03 -15.92
N ILE A 89 10.33 -10.81 -14.89
CA ILE A 89 11.71 -11.00 -14.45
C ILE A 89 12.61 -11.48 -15.61
N THR A 90 12.18 -12.50 -16.36
CA THR A 90 12.94 -13.06 -17.49
C THR A 90 13.23 -12.02 -18.58
N GLU A 91 12.26 -11.16 -18.87
CA GLU A 91 12.41 -10.12 -19.87
C GLU A 91 13.32 -9.00 -19.35
N MET A 92 13.18 -8.64 -18.08
CA MET A 92 14.05 -7.66 -17.43
C MET A 92 15.50 -8.14 -17.37
N GLU A 93 15.77 -9.42 -17.10
CA GLU A 93 17.14 -9.97 -17.13
C GLU A 93 17.81 -9.78 -18.49
N LYS A 94 17.04 -9.91 -19.58
CA LYS A 94 17.53 -9.75 -20.95
C LYS A 94 17.73 -8.28 -21.33
N LEU A 95 16.75 -7.43 -21.03
CA LEU A 95 16.74 -6.03 -21.44
C LEU A 95 17.70 -5.16 -20.60
N PHE A 96 17.83 -5.46 -19.31
CA PHE A 96 18.64 -4.68 -18.37
C PHE A 96 20.05 -5.25 -18.20
N LYS A 97 20.60 -5.94 -19.22
CA LYS A 97 21.99 -6.44 -19.20
C LYS A 97 22.96 -5.30 -18.94
N GLY A 98 23.89 -5.52 -17.99
CA GLY A 98 24.87 -4.52 -17.57
C GLY A 98 24.33 -3.43 -16.64
N LYS A 99 23.05 -3.48 -16.27
CA LYS A 99 22.43 -2.62 -15.27
C LYS A 99 22.11 -3.46 -14.02
N LYS A 100 21.94 -2.80 -12.88
CA LYS A 100 21.51 -3.42 -11.63
C LYS A 100 20.05 -3.06 -11.36
N VAL A 101 19.21 -4.08 -11.16
CA VAL A 101 17.77 -3.93 -11.01
C VAL A 101 17.35 -4.48 -9.66
N PHE A 102 16.59 -3.68 -8.92
CA PHE A 102 15.92 -4.10 -7.69
C PHE A 102 14.42 -4.13 -7.95
N ILE A 103 13.73 -5.17 -7.51
CA ILE A 103 12.28 -5.32 -7.65
C ILE A 103 11.72 -5.61 -6.27
N PHE A 104 10.84 -4.73 -5.79
CA PHE A 104 10.19 -4.83 -4.48
C PHE A 104 8.68 -4.91 -4.72
N ASP A 105 8.15 -6.12 -4.67
CA ASP A 105 6.83 -6.41 -5.22
C ASP A 105 6.21 -7.61 -4.50
N HIS A 106 4.89 -7.71 -4.55
CA HIS A 106 4.10 -8.71 -3.83
C HIS A 106 3.20 -9.53 -4.76
N HIS A 107 3.10 -9.16 -6.05
CA HIS A 107 2.36 -9.93 -7.05
C HIS A 107 2.96 -11.33 -7.26
N GLU A 108 2.17 -12.27 -7.77
CA GLU A 108 2.66 -13.61 -8.09
C GLU A 108 3.81 -13.51 -9.13
N PRO A 109 5.03 -14.00 -8.82
CA PRO A 109 6.17 -13.85 -9.69
C PRO A 109 6.15 -14.87 -10.84
N GLU A 110 6.90 -14.57 -11.91
CA GLU A 110 7.29 -15.60 -12.86
C GLU A 110 8.00 -16.74 -12.12
N LYS A 111 7.70 -18.00 -12.51
CA LYS A 111 8.36 -19.18 -11.95
C LYS A 111 9.74 -19.33 -12.56
N VAL A 112 10.69 -18.54 -12.07
CA VAL A 112 12.06 -18.47 -12.60
C VAL A 112 13.07 -18.64 -11.48
N ASN A 113 14.19 -19.30 -11.82
CA ASN A 113 15.40 -19.23 -11.02
C ASN A 113 16.21 -18.05 -11.55
N VAL A 114 16.31 -17.00 -10.75
CA VAL A 114 17.16 -15.84 -11.06
C VAL A 114 18.59 -16.26 -10.79
N ASP A 115 19.31 -16.65 -11.85
CA ASP A 115 20.71 -17.07 -11.79
C ASP A 115 21.69 -15.89 -12.01
N GLY A 116 21.17 -14.68 -12.28
CA GLY A 116 21.97 -13.50 -12.60
C GLY A 116 22.29 -12.60 -11.40
N ASP A 117 23.53 -12.08 -11.36
CA ASP A 117 23.98 -11.10 -10.35
C ASP A 117 23.43 -9.67 -10.57
N ASN A 118 22.53 -9.49 -11.54
CA ASN A 118 22.03 -8.19 -11.96
C ASN A 118 20.61 -7.86 -11.46
N ILE A 119 19.80 -8.87 -11.10
CA ILE A 119 18.43 -8.67 -10.60
C ILE A 119 18.31 -9.14 -9.16
N PHE A 120 17.87 -8.22 -8.30
CA PHE A 120 17.59 -8.46 -6.89
C PHE A 120 16.11 -8.27 -6.65
N PHE A 121 15.35 -9.36 -6.62
CA PHE A 121 13.90 -9.31 -6.45
C PHE A 121 13.53 -9.78 -5.04
N LEU A 122 12.91 -8.89 -4.27
CA LEU A 122 12.28 -9.18 -2.99
C LEU A 122 10.80 -9.37 -3.23
N ASN A 123 10.35 -10.60 -3.01
CA ASN A 123 8.94 -10.95 -3.10
C ASN A 123 8.61 -12.04 -2.07
N PRO A 124 7.61 -11.84 -1.19
CA PRO A 124 7.24 -12.81 -0.15
C PRO A 124 6.82 -14.17 -0.71
N HIS A 125 6.28 -14.24 -1.93
CA HIS A 125 5.90 -15.51 -2.57
C HIS A 125 7.08 -16.48 -2.75
N LYS A 126 8.33 -15.97 -2.82
CA LYS A 126 9.55 -16.81 -2.87
C LYS A 126 9.66 -17.78 -1.69
N PHE A 127 9.03 -17.43 -0.57
CA PHE A 127 9.14 -18.15 0.70
C PHE A 127 7.80 -18.73 1.14
N GLY A 128 6.78 -18.71 0.28
CA GLY A 128 5.44 -19.24 0.58
C GLY A 128 4.58 -18.36 1.48
N ILE A 129 4.89 -17.06 1.58
CA ILE A 129 4.06 -16.07 2.30
C ILE A 129 2.92 -15.64 1.38
N ASP A 130 1.68 -15.59 1.91
CA ASP A 130 0.50 -15.15 1.16
C ASP A 130 0.47 -13.62 1.05
N ALA A 131 1.16 -13.10 0.04
CA ALA A 131 1.29 -11.66 -0.19
C ALA A 131 0.00 -11.01 -0.74
N SER A 132 -1.08 -11.78 -0.95
CA SER A 132 -2.41 -11.22 -1.24
C SER A 132 -3.10 -10.65 0.01
N LYS A 133 -2.60 -10.99 1.21
CA LYS A 133 -3.18 -10.58 2.50
C LYS A 133 -2.16 -10.10 3.51
N GLU A 134 -0.99 -10.73 3.52
CA GLU A 134 -0.03 -10.54 4.60
C GLU A 134 0.85 -9.30 4.43
N VAL A 135 1.11 -8.87 3.19
CA VAL A 135 1.97 -7.71 2.90
C VAL A 135 1.75 -7.19 1.47
N SER A 136 1.65 -5.88 1.31
CA SER A 136 1.55 -5.21 0.00
C SER A 136 2.92 -4.85 -0.58
N GLY A 137 2.98 -4.37 -1.81
CA GLY A 137 4.17 -3.77 -2.41
C GLY A 137 4.76 -2.64 -1.55
N ALA A 138 3.93 -1.75 -1.01
CA ALA A 138 4.39 -0.74 -0.05
C ALA A 138 4.91 -1.36 1.25
N GLY A 139 4.31 -2.46 1.71
CA GLY A 139 4.79 -3.25 2.84
C GLY A 139 6.18 -3.84 2.60
N VAL A 140 6.42 -4.44 1.42
CA VAL A 140 7.73 -4.98 1.02
C VAL A 140 8.79 -3.87 1.01
N VAL A 141 8.47 -2.72 0.41
CA VAL A 141 9.38 -1.56 0.39
C VAL A 141 9.65 -1.04 1.80
N TYR A 142 8.63 -0.97 2.66
CA TYR A 142 8.80 -0.55 4.06
C TYR A 142 9.74 -1.48 4.83
N LEU A 143 9.61 -2.79 4.68
CA LEU A 143 10.46 -3.77 5.38
C LEU A 143 11.91 -3.67 4.92
N PHE A 144 12.14 -3.50 3.62
CA PHE A 144 13.47 -3.20 3.09
C PHE A 144 14.01 -1.88 3.64
N ALA A 145 13.24 -0.79 3.51
CA ALA A 145 13.68 0.56 3.83
C ALA A 145 13.89 0.78 5.35
N SER A 146 13.08 0.16 6.21
CA SER A 146 13.22 0.22 7.68
C SER A 146 14.42 -0.58 8.19
N CYS A 147 14.80 -1.66 7.50
CA CYS A 147 16.03 -2.39 7.78
C CYS A 147 17.28 -1.61 7.30
N LEU A 148 17.16 -0.86 6.20
CA LEU A 148 18.23 0.00 5.69
C LEU A 148 18.41 1.28 6.52
N ASP A 149 17.32 1.92 6.92
CA ASP A 149 17.27 3.14 7.72
C ASP A 149 16.12 3.08 8.75
N LYS A 150 16.48 2.96 10.03
CA LYS A 150 15.55 2.88 11.17
C LYS A 150 14.57 4.06 11.22
N ASN A 151 14.94 5.24 10.68
CA ASN A 151 14.07 6.41 10.66
C ASN A 151 12.82 6.22 9.77
N ILE A 152 12.81 5.22 8.89
CA ILE A 152 11.66 4.87 8.07
C ILE A 152 10.50 4.32 8.90
N GLU A 153 10.74 3.82 10.12
CA GLU A 153 9.66 3.40 11.03
C GLU A 153 8.67 4.55 11.33
N GLU A 154 9.09 5.82 11.28
CA GLU A 154 8.21 6.99 11.40
C GLU A 154 7.15 7.08 10.27
N PHE A 155 7.40 6.39 9.16
CA PHE A 155 6.56 6.38 7.96
C PHE A 155 5.79 5.06 7.79
N ALA A 156 5.73 4.19 8.83
CA ALA A 156 4.99 2.93 8.79
C ALA A 156 3.52 3.10 8.35
N HIS A 157 2.88 4.22 8.69
CA HIS A 157 1.53 4.56 8.26
C HIS A 157 1.35 4.65 6.73
N ILE A 158 2.40 5.00 5.99
CA ILE A 158 2.38 5.05 4.52
C ILE A 158 2.28 3.64 3.93
N ALA A 159 2.99 2.67 4.50
CA ALA A 159 2.89 1.28 4.09
C ALA A 159 1.47 0.73 4.33
N ILE A 160 0.86 1.10 5.47
CA ILE A 160 -0.53 0.74 5.77
C ILE A 160 -1.52 1.39 4.80
N ILE A 161 -1.26 2.62 4.33
CA ILE A 161 -2.09 3.24 3.29
C ILE A 161 -2.04 2.42 1.99
N GLY A 162 -0.85 1.94 1.60
CA GLY A 162 -0.69 1.04 0.46
C GLY A 162 -1.50 -0.25 0.65
N ALA A 163 -1.30 -0.96 1.76
CA ALA A 163 -2.03 -2.20 2.06
C ALA A 163 -3.56 -2.02 2.15
N MET A 164 -4.03 -0.86 2.65
CA MET A 164 -5.47 -0.51 2.62
C MET A 164 -5.98 -0.29 1.19
N GLY A 165 -5.19 0.40 0.36
CA GLY A 165 -5.51 0.66 -1.04
C GLY A 165 -5.59 -0.62 -1.86
N ASP A 166 -4.77 -1.59 -1.49
CA ASP A 166 -4.69 -2.93 -2.08
C ASP A 166 -5.70 -3.92 -1.46
N MET A 167 -6.62 -3.41 -0.62
CA MET A 167 -7.69 -4.18 0.02
C MET A 167 -7.24 -5.38 0.87
N GLN A 168 -6.02 -5.35 1.41
CA GLN A 168 -5.45 -6.45 2.20
C GLN A 168 -5.95 -6.49 3.66
N GLU A 169 -6.84 -5.59 4.04
CA GLU A 169 -7.45 -5.55 5.38
C GLU A 169 -8.83 -6.25 5.38
N HIS A 170 -8.93 -7.34 6.13
CA HIS A 170 -10.15 -8.14 6.25
C HIS A 170 -10.54 -8.36 7.73
N ASN A 171 -11.17 -7.35 8.33
CA ASN A 171 -11.48 -7.27 9.77
C ASN A 171 -10.24 -7.15 10.67
N GLY A 172 -9.20 -6.52 10.14
CA GLY A 172 -7.87 -6.42 10.70
C GLY A 172 -6.83 -6.77 9.65
N PHE A 173 -5.61 -6.29 9.90
CA PHE A 173 -4.44 -6.78 9.19
C PHE A 173 -3.93 -8.05 9.85
N GLU A 174 -3.35 -8.93 9.06
CA GLU A 174 -2.71 -10.15 9.53
C GLU A 174 -1.19 -10.03 9.38
N ARG A 175 -0.46 -10.86 10.14
CA ARG A 175 0.98 -11.12 9.94
C ARG A 175 1.81 -9.85 9.74
N MET A 176 2.50 -9.71 8.60
CA MET A 176 3.49 -8.65 8.37
C MET A 176 2.82 -7.26 8.35
N ASN A 177 1.68 -7.11 7.68
CA ASN A 177 0.89 -5.87 7.72
C ASN A 177 0.48 -5.50 9.16
N ASN A 178 0.14 -6.48 10.01
CA ASN A 178 -0.17 -6.21 11.40
C ASN A 178 1.04 -5.72 12.21
N GLU A 179 2.23 -6.25 11.96
CA GLU A 179 3.47 -5.75 12.60
C GLU A 179 3.81 -4.32 12.15
N ILE A 180 3.59 -4.00 10.86
CA ILE A 180 3.73 -2.64 10.34
C ILE A 180 2.69 -1.71 11.01
N LEU A 181 1.45 -2.18 11.18
CA LEU A 181 0.39 -1.42 11.85
C LEU A 181 0.75 -1.11 13.30
N LYS A 182 1.23 -2.11 14.05
CA LYS A 182 1.70 -1.91 15.43
C LYS A 182 2.78 -0.83 15.49
N THR A 183 3.74 -0.87 14.58
CA THR A 183 4.78 0.18 14.49
C THR A 183 4.14 1.56 14.25
N ALA A 184 3.19 1.67 13.31
CA ALA A 184 2.49 2.93 13.05
C ALA A 184 1.70 3.46 14.26
N ILE A 185 1.14 2.57 15.09
CA ILE A 185 0.45 2.92 16.34
C ILE A 185 1.47 3.39 17.39
N GLU A 186 2.57 2.66 17.58
CA GLU A 186 3.64 3.02 18.51
C GLU A 186 4.26 4.39 18.20
N LYS A 187 4.39 4.72 16.91
CA LYS A 187 4.84 6.04 16.43
C LYS A 187 3.77 7.12 16.48
N GLY A 188 2.57 6.81 16.98
CA GLY A 188 1.45 7.76 17.10
C GLY A 188 0.92 8.26 15.75
N LYS A 189 1.15 7.52 14.66
CA LYS A 189 0.71 7.89 13.29
C LYS A 189 -0.67 7.35 12.95
N ILE A 190 -1.06 6.22 13.55
CA ILE A 190 -2.36 5.58 13.34
C ILE A 190 -3.06 5.35 14.68
N LYS A 191 -4.38 5.57 14.70
CA LYS A 191 -5.27 5.10 15.75
C LYS A 191 -6.28 4.13 15.14
N VAL A 192 -6.38 2.92 15.68
CA VAL A 192 -7.38 1.93 15.26
C VAL A 192 -8.65 2.12 16.07
N ILE A 193 -9.79 2.27 15.38
CA ILE A 193 -11.11 2.46 15.99
C ILE A 193 -12.04 1.40 15.40
N ARG A 194 -12.83 0.75 16.25
CA ARG A 194 -13.89 -0.16 15.80
C ARG A 194 -15.12 0.66 15.40
N GLY A 195 -15.64 0.43 14.21
CA GLY A 195 -16.80 1.14 13.66
C GLY A 195 -17.11 0.72 12.24
N LEU A 196 -17.96 1.48 11.55
CA LEU A 196 -18.28 1.24 10.15
C LEU A 196 -17.10 1.62 9.25
N ARG A 197 -16.76 0.73 8.31
CA ARG A 197 -15.69 0.91 7.32
C ARG A 197 -16.25 1.66 6.11
N LEU A 198 -16.36 2.98 6.22
CA LEU A 198 -17.03 3.80 5.20
C LEU A 198 -16.06 4.73 4.48
N PHE A 199 -16.06 4.67 3.15
CA PHE A 199 -15.27 5.58 2.31
C PHE A 199 -15.78 7.02 2.42
N GLY A 200 -14.85 7.96 2.60
CA GLY A 200 -15.18 9.39 2.71
C GLY A 200 -15.69 9.82 4.09
N ALA A 201 -15.58 8.98 5.12
CA ALA A 201 -16.02 9.29 6.49
C ALA A 201 -15.52 10.65 7.03
N GLN A 202 -14.31 11.05 6.64
CA GLN A 202 -13.68 12.30 7.08
C GLN A 202 -13.97 13.48 6.13
N THR A 203 -14.29 13.23 4.87
CA THR A 203 -14.32 14.25 3.80
C THR A 203 -15.72 14.55 3.29
N LYS A 204 -16.70 13.66 3.49
CA LYS A 204 -18.05 13.76 2.94
C LYS A 204 -19.12 13.91 4.03
N PRO A 205 -20.27 14.53 3.70
CA PRO A 205 -21.48 14.45 4.52
C PRO A 205 -21.93 13.02 4.77
N LEU A 206 -22.50 12.74 5.94
CA LEU A 206 -22.91 11.40 6.37
C LEU A 206 -23.88 10.73 5.40
N HIS A 207 -24.87 11.46 4.88
CA HIS A 207 -25.82 10.91 3.90
C HIS A 207 -25.12 10.49 2.59
N LYS A 208 -24.11 11.25 2.12
CA LYS A 208 -23.30 10.87 0.94
C LYS A 208 -22.40 9.68 1.22
N VAL A 209 -21.85 9.57 2.42
CA VAL A 209 -21.05 8.41 2.83
C VAL A 209 -21.91 7.14 2.76
N LEU A 210 -23.16 7.19 3.22
CA LEU A 210 -24.09 6.07 3.17
C LEU A 210 -24.60 5.79 1.75
N GLU A 211 -24.92 6.83 0.97
CA GLU A 211 -25.32 6.70 -0.44
C GLU A 211 -24.24 5.96 -1.26
N TYR A 212 -22.96 6.28 -1.04
CA TYR A 212 -21.84 5.66 -1.75
C TYR A 212 -21.30 4.38 -1.09
N CYS A 213 -21.95 3.90 -0.03
CA CYS A 213 -21.51 2.70 0.68
C CYS A 213 -21.79 1.46 -0.18
N THR A 214 -20.74 0.89 -0.77
CA THR A 214 -20.81 -0.35 -1.57
C THR A 214 -20.39 -1.59 -0.81
N ASP A 215 -19.76 -1.42 0.36
CA ASP A 215 -19.37 -2.52 1.24
C ASP A 215 -19.58 -2.11 2.73
N PRO A 216 -20.67 -2.56 3.38
CA PRO A 216 -21.74 -3.38 2.83
C PRO A 216 -22.71 -2.58 1.93
N LEU A 217 -23.39 -3.25 1.01
CA LEU A 217 -24.60 -2.68 0.39
C LEU A 217 -25.72 -2.55 1.43
N ILE A 218 -26.36 -1.39 1.50
CA ILE A 218 -27.46 -1.09 2.43
C ILE A 218 -28.76 -0.95 1.62
N PRO A 219 -29.69 -1.92 1.72
CA PRO A 219 -30.97 -1.88 0.99
C PRO A 219 -31.72 -0.56 1.21
N GLY A 220 -32.18 0.05 0.10
CA GLY A 220 -32.90 1.33 0.13
C GLY A 220 -32.04 2.57 0.39
N VAL A 221 -30.75 2.41 0.69
CA VAL A 221 -29.82 3.51 1.03
C VAL A 221 -28.70 3.63 0.00
N THR A 222 -28.01 2.54 -0.33
CA THR A 222 -26.93 2.56 -1.32
C THR A 222 -27.47 3.01 -2.67
N GLY A 223 -26.83 4.01 -3.28
CA GLY A 223 -27.24 4.62 -4.55
C GLY A 223 -28.48 5.51 -4.47
N ASN A 224 -29.03 5.76 -3.28
CA ASN A 224 -30.24 6.57 -3.09
C ASN A 224 -30.03 7.63 -2.00
N GLU A 225 -29.73 8.87 -2.42
CA GLU A 225 -29.53 10.00 -1.51
C GLU A 225 -30.74 10.25 -0.59
N SER A 226 -31.95 10.22 -1.14
CA SER A 226 -33.17 10.41 -0.35
C SER A 226 -33.37 9.28 0.65
N GLY A 227 -33.07 8.04 0.23
CA GLY A 227 -33.08 6.87 1.09
C GLY A 227 -32.07 6.97 2.23
N ALA A 228 -30.85 7.44 1.97
CA ALA A 228 -29.83 7.68 2.99
C ALA A 228 -30.27 8.73 4.03
N ILE A 229 -30.91 9.82 3.59
CA ILE A 229 -31.47 10.84 4.48
C ILE A 229 -32.59 10.26 5.34
N GLN A 230 -33.54 9.53 4.73
CA GLN A 230 -34.65 8.90 5.44
C GLN A 230 -34.16 7.87 6.46
N PHE A 231 -33.17 7.06 6.09
CA PHE A 231 -32.55 6.09 6.97
C PHE A 231 -31.93 6.74 8.21
N LEU A 232 -31.18 7.84 8.03
CA LEU A 232 -30.63 8.61 9.16
C LEU A 232 -31.74 9.15 10.07
N GLN A 233 -32.82 9.69 9.49
CA GLN A 233 -33.96 10.21 10.26
C GLN A 233 -34.67 9.11 11.07
N GLN A 234 -34.84 7.91 10.49
CA GLN A 234 -35.42 6.75 11.18
C GLN A 234 -34.58 6.31 12.39
N LEU A 235 -33.26 6.49 12.31
CA LEU A 235 -32.32 6.22 13.41
C LEU A 235 -32.22 7.36 14.44
N GLY A 236 -33.03 8.41 14.29
CA GLY A 236 -33.00 9.59 15.15
C GLY A 236 -31.80 10.51 14.91
N ILE A 237 -31.06 10.32 13.80
CA ILE A 237 -29.89 11.12 13.45
C ILE A 237 -30.33 12.22 12.48
N ASN A 238 -30.27 13.48 12.91
CA ASN A 238 -30.57 14.59 12.01
C ASN A 238 -29.40 14.81 11.02
N PRO A 239 -29.57 14.60 9.71
CA PRO A 239 -28.49 14.73 8.74
C PRO A 239 -28.07 16.18 8.47
N LYS A 240 -28.90 17.17 8.83
CA LYS A 240 -28.65 18.59 8.56
C LYS A 240 -28.94 19.43 9.81
N GLU A 241 -27.92 20.11 10.30
CA GLU A 241 -27.99 21.06 11.40
C GLU A 241 -27.77 22.49 10.87
N ASP A 242 -27.96 23.51 11.70
CA ASP A 242 -27.83 24.92 11.29
C ASP A 242 -26.46 25.26 10.69
N LYS A 243 -25.42 24.50 11.07
CA LYS A 243 -24.03 24.64 10.59
C LYS A 243 -23.73 23.84 9.30
N GLY A 244 -24.73 23.18 8.71
CA GLY A 244 -24.62 22.41 7.48
C GLY A 244 -24.86 20.91 7.67
N TRP A 245 -24.38 20.12 6.72
CA TRP A 245 -24.57 18.67 6.74
C TRP A 245 -23.69 17.99 7.81
N LYS A 246 -24.30 17.07 8.55
CA LYS A 246 -23.62 16.26 9.57
C LYS A 246 -22.58 15.33 8.92
N LYS A 247 -21.43 15.17 9.57
CA LYS A 247 -20.34 14.27 9.16
C LYS A 247 -20.19 13.16 10.21
N ILE A 248 -19.49 12.07 9.86
CA ILE A 248 -19.26 10.96 10.80
C ILE A 248 -18.58 11.43 12.08
N GLY A 249 -17.59 12.32 11.97
CA GLY A 249 -16.88 12.87 13.14
C GLY A 249 -17.74 13.74 14.07
N HIS A 250 -18.96 14.09 13.68
CA HIS A 250 -19.91 14.83 14.52
C HIS A 250 -20.88 13.93 15.29
N LEU A 251 -20.86 12.61 15.05
CA LEU A 251 -21.77 11.68 15.71
C LEU A 251 -21.35 11.46 17.17
N SER A 252 -22.34 11.48 18.07
CA SER A 252 -22.14 11.00 19.43
C SER A 252 -21.91 9.49 19.45
N GLU A 253 -21.44 8.94 20.59
CA GLU A 253 -21.30 7.49 20.73
C GLU A 253 -22.64 6.75 20.57
N GLU A 254 -23.74 7.37 21.00
CA GLU A 254 -25.09 6.82 20.85
C GLU A 254 -25.54 6.84 19.39
N GLU A 255 -25.35 7.96 18.69
CA GLU A 255 -25.67 8.08 17.27
C GLU A 255 -24.84 7.08 16.43
N MET A 256 -23.56 6.91 16.77
CA MET A 256 -22.71 5.90 16.13
C MET A 256 -23.22 4.48 16.37
N LYS A 257 -23.64 4.14 17.60
CA LYS A 257 -24.24 2.83 17.91
C LYS A 257 -25.54 2.60 17.14
N ASN A 258 -26.41 3.61 17.08
CA ASN A 258 -27.67 3.53 16.32
C ASN A 258 -27.40 3.35 14.82
N LEU A 259 -26.41 4.06 14.28
CA LEU A 259 -25.99 3.91 12.89
C LEU A 259 -25.46 2.51 12.59
N VAL A 260 -24.56 1.99 13.42
CA VAL A 260 -24.02 0.63 13.27
C VAL A 260 -25.14 -0.41 13.34
N ALA A 261 -26.01 -0.33 14.36
CA ALA A 261 -27.13 -1.25 14.54
C ALA A 261 -28.11 -1.18 13.37
N GLY A 262 -28.45 0.02 12.89
CA GLY A 262 -29.32 0.21 11.74
C GLY A 262 -28.75 -0.43 10.47
N VAL A 263 -27.45 -0.25 10.21
CA VAL A 263 -26.80 -0.87 9.05
C VAL A 263 -26.83 -2.40 9.15
N ILE A 264 -26.60 -2.96 10.34
CA ILE A 264 -26.62 -4.41 10.56
C ILE A 264 -28.05 -4.97 10.39
N LEU A 265 -29.08 -4.30 10.92
CA LEU A 265 -30.47 -4.77 10.87
C LEU A 265 -31.12 -4.65 9.47
N THR A 266 -30.62 -3.74 8.63
CA THR A 266 -31.13 -3.52 7.27
C THR A 266 -30.50 -4.48 6.25
N ARG A 267 -29.39 -5.11 6.63
CA ARG A 267 -28.69 -6.14 5.86
C ARG A 267 -29.28 -7.52 6.14
#